data_AF-A0A1B0AD15-F1
#
_entry.id   AF-A0A1B0AD15-F1
#
_cell.length_a   1.000
_cell.length_b   1.000
_cell.length_c   1.000
_cell.angle_alpha   90.00
_cell.angle_beta   90.00
_cell.angle_gamma   90.00
#
_symmetry.space_group_name_H-M   'P 1'
#
loop_
_entity.id
_entity.type
_entity.pdbx_description
1 polymer ?
#
loop_
_entity_poly.entity_id
_entity_poly.type
_entity_poly.pdbx_seq_one_letter_code
_entity_poly.pdbx_strand_id
1 'polypeptide(L)'
;METNLNRVLNQGVRHQLNGLLCKYTNVMKGWQYRWFSVDPQSGVLSYYLIDSTSSGDDVHPPAHVLSGAPRGQVHLAGAVVCPSDEDSRTFSIGCASGDTLKLRASDARARQEWVDGLRAVVESHTKAMDINNSTPLPPRELLAASDAMVSARQALYLTEQCNASLARTIENMECATFSPTDPDLLILKAISAASTQCLHQCLSLLQRHQEIQNLRSEVISIN
;
A
#
# COMPACT_ATOMS: atom_id res chain seq x y z
N MET A 1 -5.62 -37.51 9.32
CA MET A 1 -6.97 -37.07 9.73
C MET A 1 -6.93 -35.56 9.98
N GLU A 2 -6.80 -34.79 8.91
CA GLU A 2 -6.85 -33.32 8.97
C GLU A 2 -8.29 -32.89 9.25
N THR A 3 -8.49 -32.43 10.47
CA THR A 3 -9.79 -32.22 11.10
C THR A 3 -10.60 -31.12 10.42
N ASN A 4 -11.91 -31.31 10.45
CA ASN A 4 -12.98 -30.40 9.99
C ASN A 4 -12.79 -28.90 10.33
N LEU A 5 -11.90 -28.53 11.25
CA LEU A 5 -11.46 -27.15 11.50
C LEU A 5 -10.94 -26.42 10.25
N ASN A 6 -10.12 -27.07 9.41
CA ASN A 6 -9.61 -26.44 8.19
C ASN A 6 -10.71 -26.19 7.14
N ARG A 7 -11.80 -26.96 7.19
CA ARG A 7 -13.00 -26.73 6.37
C ARG A 7 -13.85 -25.58 6.89
N VAL A 8 -13.99 -25.43 8.21
CA VAL A 8 -14.79 -24.36 8.82
C VAL A 8 -14.07 -23.01 8.74
N LEU A 9 -12.75 -22.95 8.94
CA LEU A 9 -11.96 -21.73 8.71
C LEU A 9 -11.94 -21.34 7.23
N ASN A 10 -11.87 -22.31 6.31
CA ASN A 10 -12.01 -22.04 4.87
C ASN A 10 -13.44 -21.64 4.45
N GLN A 11 -14.48 -21.97 5.22
CA GLN A 11 -15.85 -21.60 4.86
C GLN A 11 -16.11 -20.10 5.04
N GLY A 12 -15.42 -19.43 5.97
CA GLY A 12 -15.48 -17.97 6.11
C GLY A 12 -14.86 -17.20 4.94
N VAL A 13 -13.88 -17.79 4.25
CA VAL A 13 -13.13 -17.17 3.12
C VAL A 13 -13.79 -17.45 1.76
N ARG A 14 -14.84 -18.28 1.71
CA ARG A 14 -15.42 -18.80 0.45
C ARG A 14 -16.61 -18.04 -0.11
N HIS A 15 -17.17 -17.07 0.62
CA HIS A 15 -18.16 -16.18 0.00
C HIS A 15 -17.39 -15.16 -0.83
N GLN A 16 -17.49 -15.26 -2.16
CA GLN A 16 -17.00 -14.21 -3.05
C GLN A 16 -17.60 -12.88 -2.60
N LEU A 17 -16.76 -12.00 -2.05
CA LEU A 17 -17.19 -10.71 -1.56
C LEU A 17 -17.30 -9.77 -2.76
N ASN A 18 -18.42 -9.88 -3.47
CA ASN A 18 -18.74 -9.07 -4.63
C ASN A 18 -20.14 -8.46 -4.49
N GLY A 19 -20.33 -7.27 -5.06
CA GLY A 19 -21.58 -6.55 -4.89
C GLY A 19 -21.51 -5.07 -5.22
N LEU A 20 -22.68 -4.46 -5.28
CA LEU A 20 -22.86 -3.02 -5.44
C LEU A 20 -22.57 -2.28 -4.13
N LEU A 21 -21.64 -1.32 -4.17
CA LEU A 21 -21.42 -0.35 -3.10
C LEU A 21 -21.40 1.06 -3.66
N CYS A 22 -21.78 2.02 -2.81
CA CYS A 22 -21.62 3.43 -3.08
C CYS A 22 -20.20 3.87 -2.69
N LYS A 23 -19.40 4.29 -3.67
CA LYS A 23 -18.07 4.86 -3.46
C LYS A 23 -18.16 6.39 -3.42
N TYR A 24 -17.56 7.02 -2.41
CA TYR A 24 -17.35 8.47 -2.43
C TYR A 24 -16.23 8.82 -3.41
N THR A 25 -16.52 9.73 -4.36
CA THR A 25 -15.58 10.07 -5.44
C THR A 25 -14.91 11.43 -5.24
N ASN A 26 -15.68 12.51 -5.22
CA ASN A 26 -15.22 13.86 -4.90
C ASN A 26 -16.42 14.73 -4.48
N VAL A 27 -16.17 15.97 -4.06
CA VAL A 27 -17.22 16.90 -3.61
C VAL A 27 -18.25 17.20 -4.71
N MET A 28 -17.83 17.21 -5.98
CA MET A 28 -18.70 17.56 -7.11
C MET A 28 -19.65 16.41 -7.50
N LYS A 29 -19.16 15.17 -7.46
CA LYS A 29 -19.87 13.96 -7.91
C LYS A 29 -20.48 13.16 -6.76
N GLY A 30 -20.00 13.36 -5.54
CA GLY A 30 -20.46 12.68 -4.33
C GLY A 30 -20.31 11.16 -4.37
N TRP A 31 -21.33 10.48 -3.87
CA TRP A 31 -21.45 9.03 -3.79
C TRP A 31 -21.92 8.45 -5.12
N GLN A 32 -21.22 7.45 -5.64
CA GLN A 32 -21.59 6.77 -6.89
C GLN A 32 -21.57 5.25 -6.72
N TYR A 33 -22.56 4.58 -7.31
CA TYR A 33 -22.59 3.12 -7.35
C TYR A 33 -21.44 2.58 -8.21
N ARG A 34 -20.78 1.57 -7.67
CA ARG A 34 -19.73 0.78 -8.32
C ARG A 34 -19.92 -0.67 -7.94
N TRP A 35 -19.63 -1.56 -8.89
CA TRP A 35 -19.52 -2.97 -8.58
C TRP A 35 -18.14 -3.21 -7.98
N PHE A 36 -18.09 -3.83 -6.80
CA PHE A 36 -16.87 -4.26 -6.15
C PHE A 36 -16.76 -5.78 -6.22
N SER A 37 -15.53 -6.26 -6.36
CA SER A 37 -15.21 -7.67 -6.24
C SER A 37 -13.89 -7.81 -5.51
N VAL A 38 -13.88 -8.62 -4.46
CA VAL A 38 -12.66 -9.04 -3.79
C VAL A 38 -12.23 -10.38 -4.37
N ASP A 39 -10.96 -10.50 -4.71
CA ASP A 39 -10.32 -11.78 -4.94
C ASP A 39 -9.57 -12.20 -3.66
N PRO A 40 -10.07 -13.20 -2.90
CA PRO A 40 -9.42 -13.66 -1.69
C PRO A 40 -8.04 -14.29 -1.92
N GLN A 41 -7.76 -14.79 -3.13
CA GLN A 41 -6.48 -15.44 -3.43
C GLN A 41 -5.37 -14.41 -3.66
N SER A 42 -5.63 -13.37 -4.44
CA SER A 42 -4.66 -12.29 -4.67
C SER A 42 -4.69 -11.20 -3.60
N GLY A 43 -5.74 -11.13 -2.78
CA GLY A 43 -5.90 -10.08 -1.77
C GLY A 43 -6.21 -8.71 -2.38
N VAL A 44 -6.78 -8.70 -3.59
CA VAL A 44 -7.06 -7.47 -4.35
C VAL A 44 -8.55 -7.17 -4.33
N LEU A 45 -8.89 -5.93 -3.97
CA LEU A 45 -10.21 -5.35 -4.16
C LEU A 45 -10.24 -4.57 -5.47
N SER A 46 -11.10 -5.02 -6.40
CA SER A 46 -11.31 -4.36 -7.69
C SER A 46 -12.67 -3.69 -7.74
N TYR A 47 -12.77 -2.55 -8.43
CA TYR A 47 -14.06 -1.92 -8.71
C TYR A 47 -14.28 -1.56 -10.18
N TYR A 48 -15.53 -1.68 -10.61
CA TYR A 48 -15.95 -1.52 -12.00
C TYR A 48 -17.00 -0.41 -12.09
N LEU A 49 -17.02 0.28 -13.23
CA LEU A 49 -18.08 1.21 -13.53
C LEU A 49 -19.32 0.44 -13.97
N ILE A 50 -20.47 0.85 -13.46
CA ILE A 50 -21.78 0.35 -13.92
C ILE A 50 -22.41 1.50 -14.71
N ASP A 51 -22.95 1.19 -15.90
CA ASP A 51 -23.72 2.17 -16.65
C ASP A 51 -25.14 2.27 -16.07
N SER A 52 -25.65 3.50 -16.00
CA SER A 52 -26.85 3.89 -15.24
C SER A 52 -28.15 3.38 -15.87
N THR A 53 -28.06 2.61 -16.95
CA THR A 53 -29.19 2.08 -17.74
C THR A 53 -29.77 0.78 -17.19
N SER A 54 -29.15 0.21 -16.14
CA SER A 54 -29.58 -1.03 -15.47
C SER A 54 -30.34 -0.77 -14.16
N SER A 55 -31.31 0.16 -14.19
CA SER A 55 -32.13 0.52 -13.02
C SER A 55 -33.37 -0.37 -12.84
N GLY A 56 -33.28 -1.68 -13.08
CA GLY A 56 -34.42 -2.58 -12.91
C GLY A 56 -34.01 -4.03 -12.69
N ASP A 57 -34.23 -4.50 -11.46
CA ASP A 57 -34.36 -5.91 -11.01
C ASP A 57 -33.24 -6.93 -11.16
N ASP A 58 -32.17 -6.72 -11.94
CA ASP A 58 -31.09 -7.71 -12.02
C ASP A 58 -29.91 -7.37 -11.09
N VAL A 59 -29.85 -8.10 -9.97
CA VAL A 59 -28.84 -8.00 -8.88
C VAL A 59 -27.41 -8.40 -9.33
N HIS A 60 -27.24 -8.82 -10.59
CA HIS A 60 -25.94 -9.20 -11.15
C HIS A 60 -25.48 -8.18 -12.21
N PRO A 61 -24.21 -7.73 -12.14
CA PRO A 61 -23.66 -6.88 -13.19
C PRO A 61 -23.68 -7.71 -14.48
N PRO A 62 -24.07 -7.12 -15.61
CA PRO A 62 -24.08 -7.87 -16.85
C PRO A 62 -22.64 -8.31 -17.16
N ALA A 63 -22.47 -9.57 -17.61
CA ALA A 63 -21.17 -10.24 -17.71
C ALA A 63 -20.10 -9.45 -18.50
N HIS A 64 -20.52 -8.57 -19.40
CA HIS A 64 -19.64 -7.68 -20.15
C HIS A 64 -18.90 -6.64 -19.29
N VAL A 65 -19.45 -6.23 -18.13
CA VAL A 65 -18.79 -5.28 -17.21
C VAL A 65 -17.66 -5.96 -16.44
N LEU A 66 -17.88 -7.21 -16.01
CA LEU A 66 -16.87 -8.01 -15.32
C LEU A 66 -15.79 -8.54 -16.26
N SER A 67 -16.10 -8.70 -17.55
CA SER A 67 -15.12 -9.02 -18.60
C SER A 67 -14.25 -7.83 -19.03
N GLY A 68 -14.57 -6.61 -18.59
CA GLY A 68 -13.75 -5.42 -18.81
C GLY A 68 -12.61 -5.27 -17.81
N ALA A 69 -11.63 -4.42 -18.12
CA ALA A 69 -10.60 -4.05 -17.14
C ALA A 69 -11.23 -3.26 -15.97
N PRO A 70 -10.88 -3.57 -14.71
CA PRO A 70 -11.38 -2.80 -13.57
C PRO A 70 -10.94 -1.35 -13.66
N ARG A 71 -11.81 -0.45 -13.20
CA ARG A 71 -11.52 0.98 -13.20
C ARG A 71 -10.44 1.33 -12.17
N GLY A 72 -10.34 0.54 -11.10
CA GLY A 72 -9.28 0.65 -10.11
C GLY A 72 -9.19 -0.62 -9.29
N GLN A 73 -7.99 -0.88 -8.78
CA GLN A 73 -7.68 -2.00 -7.90
C GLN A 73 -6.89 -1.50 -6.69
N VAL A 74 -7.05 -2.18 -5.56
CA VAL A 74 -6.37 -1.87 -4.30
C VAL A 74 -5.93 -3.18 -3.65
N HIS A 75 -4.69 -3.22 -3.17
CA HIS A 75 -4.21 -4.32 -2.34
C HIS A 75 -4.73 -4.18 -0.91
N LEU A 76 -5.33 -5.25 -0.39
CA LEU A 76 -5.86 -5.30 0.96
C LEU A 76 -4.81 -5.65 2.01
N ALA A 77 -3.63 -6.14 1.59
CA ALA A 77 -2.56 -6.45 2.52
C ALA A 77 -2.08 -5.19 3.24
N GLY A 78 -2.06 -5.22 4.58
CA GLY A 78 -1.77 -4.05 5.41
C GLY A 78 -2.85 -2.96 5.41
N ALA A 79 -4.00 -3.15 4.74
CA ALA A 79 -5.10 -2.20 4.78
C ALA A 79 -5.86 -2.27 6.12
N VAL A 80 -6.55 -1.19 6.48
CA VAL A 80 -7.37 -1.10 7.71
C VAL A 80 -8.81 -0.82 7.33
N VAL A 81 -9.73 -1.66 7.80
CA VAL A 81 -11.17 -1.52 7.53
C VAL A 81 -11.89 -0.99 8.76
N CYS A 82 -12.39 0.23 8.66
CA CYS A 82 -13.07 0.96 9.75
C CYS A 82 -14.55 1.19 9.42
N PRO A 83 -15.51 0.58 10.16
CA PRO A 83 -16.90 0.98 10.08
C PRO A 83 -17.07 2.42 10.61
N SER A 84 -17.97 3.18 10.00
CA SER A 84 -18.31 4.52 10.47
C SER A 84 -19.14 4.46 11.75
N ASP A 85 -18.95 5.43 12.65
CA ASP A 85 -19.79 5.67 13.84
C ASP A 85 -20.94 6.65 13.54
N GLU A 86 -20.79 7.48 12.52
CA GLU A 86 -21.80 8.46 12.08
C GLU A 86 -23.09 7.81 11.53
N ASP A 87 -22.97 6.66 10.88
CA ASP A 87 -24.11 5.95 10.30
C ASP A 87 -23.91 4.43 10.21
N SER A 88 -25.02 3.71 10.04
CA SER A 88 -25.03 2.24 10.07
C SER A 88 -24.65 1.58 8.74
N ARG A 89 -24.36 2.33 7.68
CA ARG A 89 -24.15 1.81 6.31
C ARG A 89 -22.77 2.12 5.73
N THR A 90 -22.07 3.11 6.28
CA THR A 90 -20.78 3.59 5.78
C THR A 90 -19.61 2.89 6.48
N PHE A 91 -18.53 2.68 5.74
CA PHE A 91 -17.24 2.21 6.23
C PHE A 91 -16.12 2.74 5.34
N SER A 92 -14.89 2.70 5.81
CA SER A 92 -13.70 3.14 5.06
C SER A 92 -12.62 2.08 5.06
N ILE A 93 -11.89 2.00 3.95
CA ILE A 93 -10.70 1.17 3.81
C ILE A 93 -9.51 2.11 3.69
N GLY A 94 -8.65 2.14 4.71
CA GLY A 94 -7.35 2.80 4.66
C GLY A 94 -6.32 1.85 4.07
N CYS A 95 -5.88 2.12 2.85
CA CYS A 95 -4.93 1.28 2.13
C CYS A 95 -3.52 1.50 2.69
N ALA A 96 -2.65 0.48 2.60
CA ALA A 96 -1.23 0.63 2.97
C ALA A 96 -0.50 1.69 2.13
N SER A 97 -1.02 2.04 0.94
CA SER A 97 -0.53 3.15 0.11
C SER A 97 -0.78 4.54 0.71
N GLY A 98 -1.62 4.65 1.74
CA GLY A 98 -2.09 5.93 2.29
C GLY A 98 -3.43 6.39 1.71
N ASP A 99 -3.94 5.75 0.66
CA ASP A 99 -5.25 6.09 0.09
C ASP A 99 -6.39 5.62 0.99
N THR A 100 -7.44 6.44 1.12
CA THR A 100 -8.64 6.05 1.87
C THR A 100 -9.85 5.93 0.94
N LEU A 101 -10.47 4.75 0.95
CA LEU A 101 -11.66 4.46 0.18
C LEU A 101 -12.90 4.48 1.08
N LYS A 102 -13.75 5.49 0.94
CA LYS A 102 -15.03 5.58 1.66
C LYS A 102 -16.14 4.88 0.87
N LEU A 103 -16.76 3.89 1.49
CA LEU A 103 -17.76 3.01 0.91
C LEU A 103 -19.03 3.00 1.74
N ARG A 104 -20.16 2.80 1.08
CA ARG A 104 -21.47 2.67 1.72
C ARG A 104 -22.22 1.47 1.16
N ALA A 105 -22.68 0.60 2.06
CA ALA A 105 -23.51 -0.56 1.75
C ALA A 105 -25.00 -0.19 1.66
N SER A 106 -25.81 -1.12 1.17
CA SER A 106 -27.28 -0.98 1.08
C SER A 106 -27.93 -0.82 2.46
N ASP A 107 -27.47 -1.61 3.44
CA ASP A 107 -27.98 -1.63 4.80
C ASP A 107 -26.87 -1.98 5.82
N ALA A 108 -27.24 -2.02 7.11
CA ALA A 108 -26.31 -2.27 8.20
C ALA A 108 -25.77 -3.70 8.24
N ARG A 109 -26.55 -4.68 7.75
CA ARG A 109 -26.15 -6.08 7.70
C ARG A 109 -25.15 -6.29 6.58
N ALA A 110 -25.46 -5.82 5.37
CA ALA A 110 -24.57 -5.84 4.23
C ALA A 110 -23.25 -5.11 4.57
N ARG A 111 -23.30 -3.97 5.26
CA ARG A 111 -22.09 -3.30 5.76
C ARG A 111 -21.26 -4.26 6.63
N GLN A 112 -21.89 -4.95 7.57
CA GLN A 112 -21.18 -5.86 8.47
C GLN A 112 -20.56 -7.03 7.72
N GLU A 113 -21.29 -7.64 6.80
CA GLU A 113 -20.80 -8.72 5.92
C GLU A 113 -19.58 -8.27 5.10
N TRP A 114 -19.62 -7.05 4.52
CA TRP A 114 -18.49 -6.47 3.81
C TRP A 114 -17.28 -6.20 4.73
N VAL A 115 -17.51 -5.62 5.90
CA VAL A 115 -16.45 -5.29 6.85
C VAL A 115 -15.76 -6.55 7.35
N ASP A 116 -16.52 -7.57 7.74
CA ASP A 116 -15.98 -8.82 8.27
C ASP A 116 -15.25 -9.60 7.18
N GLY A 117 -15.82 -9.68 5.96
CA GLY A 117 -15.17 -10.31 4.82
C GLY A 117 -13.87 -9.64 4.41
N LEU A 118 -13.86 -8.29 4.32
CA LEU A 118 -12.64 -7.54 3.99
C LEU A 118 -11.58 -7.71 5.08
N ARG A 119 -11.95 -7.64 6.36
CA ARG A 119 -11.01 -7.86 7.48
C ARG A 119 -10.39 -9.24 7.45
N ALA A 120 -11.18 -10.27 7.15
CA ALA A 120 -10.64 -11.63 7.03
C ALA A 120 -9.60 -11.74 5.91
N VAL A 121 -9.85 -11.11 4.75
CA VAL A 121 -8.90 -11.10 3.63
C VAL A 121 -7.65 -10.30 3.98
N VAL A 122 -7.81 -9.11 4.57
CA VAL A 122 -6.71 -8.27 5.07
C VAL A 122 -5.85 -9.07 6.04
N GLU A 123 -6.43 -9.68 7.07
CA GLU A 123 -5.70 -10.41 8.10
C GLU A 123 -4.95 -11.61 7.50
N SER A 124 -5.61 -12.38 6.63
CA SER A 124 -4.99 -13.51 5.95
C SER A 124 -3.78 -13.09 5.12
N HIS A 125 -3.88 -11.98 4.37
CA HIS A 125 -2.81 -11.51 3.49
C HIS A 125 -1.69 -10.80 4.26
N THR A 126 -2.02 -9.98 5.26
CA THR A 126 -1.01 -9.38 6.15
C THR A 126 -0.22 -10.46 6.87
N LYS A 127 -0.89 -11.50 7.40
CA LYS A 127 -0.20 -12.62 8.06
C LYS A 127 0.68 -13.41 7.10
N ALA A 128 0.23 -13.63 5.87
CA ALA A 128 1.06 -14.27 4.84
C ALA A 128 2.28 -13.41 4.45
N MET A 129 2.14 -12.08 4.41
CA MET A 129 3.26 -11.15 4.21
C MET A 129 4.24 -11.18 5.38
N ASP A 130 3.74 -11.17 6.62
CA ASP A 130 4.59 -11.26 7.82
C ASP A 130 5.32 -12.60 7.89
N ILE A 131 4.67 -13.71 7.51
CA ILE A 131 5.32 -15.03 7.41
C ILE A 131 6.41 -15.02 6.33
N ASN A 132 6.15 -14.45 5.15
CA ASN A 132 7.18 -14.32 4.12
C ASN A 132 8.36 -13.42 4.56
N ASN A 133 8.10 -12.42 5.40
CA ASN A 133 9.14 -11.54 5.94
C ASN A 133 9.87 -12.11 7.17
N SER A 134 9.31 -13.15 7.81
CA SER A 134 9.91 -13.87 8.95
C SER A 134 10.47 -15.25 8.58
N THR A 135 10.20 -15.73 7.37
CA THR A 135 10.94 -16.85 6.79
C THR A 135 12.28 -16.28 6.33
N PRO A 136 13.43 -16.75 6.85
CA PRO A 136 14.72 -16.26 6.41
C PRO A 136 14.80 -16.42 4.89
N LEU A 137 15.08 -15.31 4.21
CA LEU A 137 15.28 -15.30 2.77
C LEU A 137 16.27 -16.42 2.40
N PRO A 138 16.04 -17.17 1.32
CA PRO A 138 17.00 -18.18 0.88
C PRO A 138 18.39 -17.54 0.74
N PRO A 139 19.50 -18.27 1.00
CA PRO A 139 20.85 -17.69 1.07
C PRO A 139 21.22 -16.80 -0.12
N ARG A 140 20.72 -17.14 -1.31
CA ARG A 140 20.90 -16.37 -2.55
C ARG A 140 20.28 -14.96 -2.48
N GLU A 141 19.10 -14.84 -1.87
CA GLU A 141 18.39 -13.56 -1.74
C GLU A 141 18.96 -12.71 -0.59
N LEU A 142 19.45 -13.34 0.49
CA LEU A 142 20.23 -12.63 1.52
C LEU A 142 21.50 -12.00 0.94
N LEU A 143 22.23 -12.74 0.10
CA LEU A 143 23.41 -12.22 -0.61
C LEU A 143 23.00 -11.05 -1.52
N ALA A 144 21.95 -11.21 -2.34
CA ALA A 144 21.47 -10.14 -3.21
C ALA A 144 21.02 -8.89 -2.43
N ALA A 145 20.34 -9.05 -1.29
CA ALA A 145 19.95 -7.95 -0.42
C ALA A 145 21.17 -7.26 0.20
N SER A 146 22.19 -8.02 0.61
CA SER A 146 23.47 -7.48 1.10
C SER A 146 24.19 -6.67 0.03
N ASP A 147 24.28 -7.20 -1.19
CA ASP A 147 24.89 -6.50 -2.33
C ASP A 147 24.12 -5.22 -2.68
N ALA A 148 22.79 -5.27 -2.65
CA ALA A 148 21.94 -4.10 -2.86
C ALA A 148 22.19 -3.01 -1.81
N MET A 149 22.38 -3.36 -0.53
CA MET A 149 22.74 -2.39 0.51
C MET A 149 24.14 -1.78 0.31
N VAL A 150 25.11 -2.58 -0.12
CA VAL A 150 26.46 -2.08 -0.44
C VAL A 150 26.38 -1.08 -1.59
N SER A 151 25.64 -1.44 -2.64
CA SER A 151 25.38 -0.57 -3.79
C SER A 151 24.67 0.73 -3.37
N ALA A 152 23.66 0.64 -2.50
CA ALA A 152 22.95 1.81 -1.97
C ALA A 152 23.87 2.75 -1.18
N ARG A 153 24.77 2.20 -0.32
CA ARG A 153 25.79 3.00 0.38
C ARG A 153 26.72 3.71 -0.59
N GLN A 154 27.19 3.00 -1.62
CA GLN A 154 28.09 3.58 -2.61
C GLN A 154 27.41 4.68 -3.42
N ALA A 155 26.17 4.46 -3.86
CA ALA A 155 25.38 5.46 -4.57
C ALA A 155 25.18 6.72 -3.71
N LEU A 156 24.85 6.55 -2.42
CA LEU A 156 24.68 7.69 -1.50
C LEU A 156 25.96 8.48 -1.27
N TYR A 157 27.09 7.80 -1.15
CA TYR A 157 28.40 8.45 -1.05
C TYR A 157 28.73 9.28 -2.30
N LEU A 158 28.39 8.78 -3.49
CA LEU A 158 28.55 9.56 -4.73
C LEU A 158 27.59 10.75 -4.78
N THR A 159 26.33 10.57 -4.35
CA THR A 159 25.35 11.66 -4.25
C THR A 159 25.83 12.75 -3.29
N GLU A 160 26.41 12.39 -2.15
CA GLU A 160 26.97 13.34 -1.19
C GLU A 160 28.12 14.15 -1.80
N GLN A 161 29.02 13.51 -2.55
CA GLN A 161 30.08 14.20 -3.27
C GLN A 161 29.54 15.16 -4.33
N CYS A 162 28.52 14.76 -5.07
CA CYS A 162 27.83 15.63 -6.03
C CYS A 162 27.19 16.84 -5.34
N ASN A 163 26.53 16.63 -4.20
CA ASN A 163 25.94 17.71 -3.40
C ASN A 163 27.01 18.68 -2.87
N ALA A 164 28.14 18.17 -2.38
CA ALA A 164 29.27 18.99 -1.94
C ALA A 164 29.94 19.75 -3.09
N SER A 165 30.02 19.15 -4.28
CA SER A 165 30.49 19.81 -5.50
C SER A 165 29.56 20.95 -5.90
N LEU A 166 28.25 20.70 -5.96
CA LEU A 166 27.23 21.70 -6.27
C LEU A 166 27.28 22.88 -5.30
N ALA A 167 27.36 22.61 -3.99
CA ALA A 167 27.49 23.65 -2.97
C ALA A 167 28.72 24.55 -3.21
N ARG A 168 29.88 23.95 -3.52
CA ARG A 168 31.11 24.69 -3.84
C ARG A 168 30.98 25.52 -5.12
N THR A 169 30.30 25.00 -6.15
CA THR A 169 30.09 25.75 -7.39
C THR A 169 29.21 26.97 -7.16
N ILE A 170 28.16 26.86 -6.34
CA ILE A 170 27.29 27.99 -5.97
C ILE A 170 28.07 29.03 -5.15
N GLU A 171 28.90 28.60 -4.21
CA GLU A 171 29.70 29.50 -3.36
C GLU A 171 30.79 30.25 -4.13
N ASN A 172 31.40 29.61 -5.13
CA ASN A 172 32.51 30.17 -5.91
C ASN A 172 32.05 30.75 -7.26
N MET A 173 30.77 31.04 -7.42
CA MET A 173 30.21 31.48 -8.69
C MET A 173 30.53 32.96 -8.93
N GLU A 174 31.48 33.24 -9.83
CA GLU A 174 31.76 34.59 -10.32
C GLU A 174 30.96 34.83 -11.61
N CYS A 175 29.70 35.27 -11.48
CA CYS A 175 28.83 35.52 -12.62
C CYS A 175 28.14 36.89 -12.51
N ALA A 176 28.04 37.62 -13.63
CA ALA A 176 27.37 38.91 -13.66
C ALA A 176 25.84 38.83 -13.54
N THR A 177 25.25 37.65 -13.80
CA THR A 177 23.79 37.44 -13.84
C THR A 177 23.20 36.80 -12.57
N PHE A 178 24.00 36.11 -11.77
CA PHE A 178 23.52 35.42 -10.56
C PHE A 178 24.51 35.61 -9.41
N SER A 179 23.99 35.97 -8.23
CA SER A 179 24.76 36.07 -6.99
C SER A 179 24.76 34.74 -6.25
N PRO A 180 25.82 34.38 -5.49
CA PRO A 180 25.80 33.26 -4.54
C PRO A 180 24.68 33.37 -3.48
N THR A 181 24.13 34.57 -3.27
CA THR A 181 23.00 34.84 -2.37
C THR A 181 21.64 34.83 -3.08
N ASP A 182 21.59 34.38 -4.33
CA ASP A 182 20.35 34.28 -5.09
C ASP A 182 19.38 33.29 -4.39
N PRO A 183 18.12 33.69 -4.17
CA PRO A 183 17.16 32.88 -3.41
C PRO A 183 16.90 31.52 -4.04
N ASP A 184 16.87 31.41 -5.38
CA ASP A 184 16.60 30.14 -6.05
C ASP A 184 17.79 29.18 -5.93
N LEU A 185 19.03 29.71 -5.99
CA LEU A 185 20.25 28.92 -5.75
C LEU A 185 20.36 28.45 -4.30
N LEU A 186 19.97 29.29 -3.33
CA LEU A 186 19.94 28.92 -1.92
C LEU A 186 18.88 27.85 -1.65
N ILE A 187 17.70 27.96 -2.25
CA ILE A 187 16.66 26.93 -2.18
C ILE A 187 17.15 25.62 -2.80
N LEU A 188 17.78 25.68 -3.98
CA LEU A 188 18.35 24.49 -4.64
C LEU A 188 19.37 23.79 -3.74
N LYS A 189 20.30 24.56 -3.14
CA LYS A 189 21.30 24.04 -2.20
C LYS A 189 20.65 23.41 -0.96
N ALA A 190 19.66 24.08 -0.37
CA ALA A 190 18.94 23.59 0.79
C ALA A 190 18.18 22.29 0.49
N ILE A 191 17.46 22.23 -0.65
CA ILE A 191 16.73 21.04 -1.08
C ILE A 191 17.69 19.88 -1.37
N SER A 192 18.80 20.14 -2.07
CA SER A 192 19.79 19.11 -2.39
C SER A 192 20.43 18.52 -1.12
N ALA A 193 20.77 19.38 -0.16
CA ALA A 193 21.30 18.95 1.14
C ALA A 193 20.26 18.16 1.95
N ALA A 194 19.03 18.66 2.06
CA ALA A 194 17.95 17.99 2.78
C ALA A 194 17.58 16.64 2.17
N SER A 195 17.55 16.55 0.83
CA SER A 195 17.28 15.30 0.10
C SER A 195 18.36 14.27 0.37
N THR A 196 19.64 14.67 0.30
CA THR A 196 20.78 13.79 0.60
C THR A 196 20.71 13.28 2.05
N GLN A 197 20.38 14.15 3.01
CA GLN A 197 20.23 13.77 4.43
C GLN A 197 19.05 12.82 4.64
N CYS A 198 17.91 13.08 4.00
CA CYS A 198 16.74 12.19 4.05
C CYS A 198 17.09 10.78 3.56
N LEU A 199 17.83 10.66 2.46
CA LEU A 199 18.24 9.36 1.95
C LEU A 199 19.20 8.62 2.91
N HIS A 200 20.09 9.33 3.59
CA HIS A 200 20.94 8.74 4.64
C HIS A 200 20.12 8.22 5.82
N GLN A 201 19.09 8.96 6.24
CA GLN A 201 18.18 8.54 7.30
C GLN A 201 17.36 7.31 6.88
N CYS A 202 16.87 7.27 5.64
CA CYS A 202 16.16 6.10 5.12
C CYS A 202 17.06 4.86 5.11
N LEU A 203 18.31 4.99 4.65
CA LEU A 203 19.26 3.87 4.63
C LEU A 203 19.57 3.36 6.05
N SER A 204 19.74 4.26 7.04
CA SER A 204 20.02 3.84 8.41
C SER A 204 18.83 3.12 9.06
N LEU A 205 17.60 3.54 8.76
CA LEU A 205 16.39 2.83 9.19
C LEU A 205 16.31 1.43 8.60
N LEU A 206 16.64 1.28 7.30
CA LEU A 206 16.67 -0.03 6.63
C LEU A 206 17.73 -0.96 7.25
N GLN A 207 18.94 -0.46 7.51
CA GLN A 207 20.01 -1.23 8.15
C GLN A 207 19.61 -1.70 9.55
N ARG A 208 19.04 -0.79 10.37
CA ARG A 208 18.55 -1.14 11.71
C ARG A 208 17.43 -2.17 11.65
N HIS A 209 16.51 -2.06 10.69
CA HIS A 209 15.46 -3.06 10.51
C HIS A 209 16.06 -4.43 10.20
N GLN A 210 17.04 -4.50 9.30
CA GLN A 210 17.70 -5.77 8.96
C GLN A 210 18.48 -6.38 10.13
N GLU A 211 19.17 -5.59 10.93
CA GLU A 211 19.83 -6.07 12.15
C GLU A 211 18.83 -6.69 13.13
N ILE A 212 17.68 -6.03 13.34
CA ILE A 212 16.62 -6.54 14.21
C ILE A 212 16.03 -7.86 13.67
N GLN A 213 15.85 -7.98 12.34
CA GLN A 213 15.37 -9.21 11.71
C GLN A 213 16.38 -10.36 11.81
N ASN A 214 17.67 -10.09 11.63
CA ASN A 214 18.73 -11.07 11.82
C ASN A 214 18.76 -11.59 13.26
N LEU A 215 18.70 -10.70 14.25
CA LEU A 215 18.67 -11.06 15.67
C LEU A 215 17.45 -11.93 16.02
N ARG A 216 16.27 -11.62 15.46
CA ARG A 216 15.06 -12.43 15.64
C ARG A 216 15.20 -13.84 15.05
N SER A 217 15.84 -13.96 13.89
CA SER A 217 16.07 -15.24 13.21
C SER A 217 17.04 -16.14 13.99
N GLU A 218 18.05 -15.55 14.62
CA GLU A 218 19.03 -16.25 15.46
C GLU A 218 18.39 -16.79 16.74
N VAL A 219 17.53 -16.00 17.40
CA VAL A 219 16.79 -16.44 18.61
C VAL A 219 15.84 -17.62 18.32
N ILE A 220 15.20 -17.65 17.14
CA ILE A 220 14.30 -18.75 16.74
C ILE A 220 15.07 -20.04 16.43
N SER A 221 16.34 -19.95 16.01
CA SER A 221 17.16 -21.13 15.68
C SER A 221 17.77 -21.84 16.90
N ILE A 222 17.69 -21.23 18.09
CA ILE A 222 18.29 -21.73 19.34
C ILE A 222 17.26 -22.43 20.24
N ASN A 223 15.96 -22.30 19.95
CA ASN A 223 14.85 -22.97 20.65
C ASN A 223 14.24 -24.11 19.82
#